data_AF-A0A0B8X1S7-F1
#
_entry.id   AF-A0A0B8X1S7-F1
#
_cell.length_a   1.000
_cell.length_b   1.000
_cell.length_c   1.000
_cell.angle_alpha   90.00
_cell.angle_beta   90.00
_cell.angle_gamma   90.00
#
_symmetry.space_group_name_H-M   'P 1'
#
loop_
_entity.id
_entity.type
_entity.pdbx_description
1 polymer ?
#
loop_
_entity_poly.entity_id
_entity_poly.type
_entity_poly.pdbx_seq_one_letter_code
_entity_poly.pdbx_strand_id
1 'polypeptide(L)'
;MVFRDLSAPQSTAASYEKNVTPIASVSDRFVALVLDFLIFSPVISLIIAGLVRQTKTFFLLDASSLEGTISAALVIGVAVFFTCLLQAVFLYYWQATPGQLFMQLRVVAYPHKQKRLSLNQCVMRSFMWCAGFLVLAIPFLEVVSHPLRRAFHERASDTMVVTLKEVPDEGPHPLESKFIASWMRMSFLFLLLFVVIGFFKTYHSLQVGEYSSKDPGHVSCKEIKASDLTATSRMDAALVLYLLNEISPECLNKEAEASLWNDPVGAQDLAYLAKYLTAPESDQEKYFDKICEDASSTTCATARYMLEDGEKEELENADPKLWVIQLLKSDEKYVEQDYASSLKLIEELQKVPALKSALEKRFVRSVWGLNEMAYAHPKKKGRVPASASEDSYIESFKERYEVP
;
A
#
# COMPACT_ATOMS: atom_id res chain seq x y z
N MET A 1 3.98 57.20 -33.73
CA MET A 1 3.08 56.03 -33.62
C MET A 1 2.64 55.96 -32.17
N VAL A 2 1.47 56.50 -31.86
CA VAL A 2 0.96 56.56 -30.47
C VAL A 2 0.25 55.23 -30.22
N PHE A 3 0.85 54.36 -29.41
CA PHE A 3 0.15 53.16 -28.95
C PHE A 3 -1.09 53.64 -28.18
N ARG A 4 -2.28 53.30 -28.69
CA ARG A 4 -3.53 53.49 -27.95
C ARG A 4 -3.34 52.82 -26.60
N ASP A 5 -3.60 53.57 -25.55
CA ASP A 5 -3.41 53.15 -24.17
C ASP A 5 -4.24 51.89 -23.90
N LEU A 6 -3.59 50.71 -23.96
CA LEU A 6 -4.22 49.40 -23.74
C LEU A 6 -4.59 49.19 -22.27
N SER A 7 -4.13 50.07 -21.38
CA SER A 7 -4.22 49.93 -19.93
C SER A 7 -5.59 50.32 -19.35
N ALA A 8 -6.41 51.07 -20.09
CA ALA A 8 -7.75 51.44 -19.67
C ALA A 8 -8.70 51.41 -20.87
N PRO A 9 -9.53 50.35 -21.04
CA PRO A 9 -10.62 50.43 -21.99
C PRO A 9 -11.50 51.60 -21.56
N GLN A 10 -11.53 52.66 -22.37
CA GLN A 10 -12.52 53.71 -22.21
C GLN A 10 -13.88 53.04 -22.35
N SER A 11 -14.53 52.76 -21.22
CA SER A 11 -15.93 52.39 -21.19
C SER A 11 -16.71 53.65 -21.54
N THR A 12 -16.64 54.09 -22.80
CA THR A 12 -17.66 54.99 -23.32
C THR A 12 -18.94 54.20 -23.21
N ALA A 13 -19.73 54.50 -22.18
CA ALA A 13 -21.09 54.04 -21.97
C ALA A 13 -22.02 54.63 -23.06
N ALA A 14 -21.57 54.62 -24.31
CA ALA A 14 -22.34 54.99 -25.47
C ALA A 14 -23.34 53.87 -25.72
N SER A 15 -24.44 53.95 -24.97
CA SER A 15 -25.80 53.68 -25.43
C SER A 15 -25.92 52.62 -26.52
N TYR A 16 -25.65 51.36 -26.17
CA TYR A 16 -26.21 50.24 -26.91
C TYR A 16 -27.38 49.70 -26.09
N GLU A 17 -28.52 50.38 -26.28
CA GLU A 17 -29.86 49.91 -25.91
C GLU A 17 -30.29 48.71 -26.78
N LYS A 18 -29.34 47.88 -27.22
CA LYS A 18 -29.66 46.58 -27.80
C LYS A 18 -29.87 45.61 -26.66
N ASN A 19 -31.07 45.05 -26.58
CA ASN A 19 -31.44 43.96 -25.69
C ASN A 19 -30.62 42.66 -25.88
N VAL A 20 -29.60 42.67 -26.74
CA VAL A 20 -28.77 41.52 -27.07
C VAL A 20 -27.53 41.53 -26.16
N THR A 21 -27.37 40.48 -25.36
CA THR A 21 -26.16 40.27 -24.55
C THR A 21 -24.97 39.98 -25.47
N PRO A 22 -23.86 40.74 -25.40
CA PRO A 22 -22.70 40.52 -26.27
C PRO A 22 -21.97 39.23 -25.88
N ILE A 23 -22.20 38.15 -26.62
CA ILE A 23 -21.63 36.83 -26.34
C ILE A 23 -20.16 36.83 -26.76
N ALA A 24 -19.28 36.32 -25.89
CA ALA A 24 -17.87 36.14 -26.19
C ALA A 24 -17.59 34.95 -27.11
N SER A 25 -16.67 35.13 -28.04
CA SER A 25 -16.28 34.09 -28.98
C SER A 25 -15.57 32.90 -28.32
N VAL A 26 -15.71 31.70 -28.91
CA VAL A 26 -15.06 30.47 -28.40
C VAL A 26 -13.54 30.60 -28.45
N SER A 27 -13.01 31.16 -29.55
CA SER A 27 -11.57 31.36 -29.72
C SER A 27 -11.00 32.31 -28.66
N ASP A 28 -11.69 33.42 -28.37
CA ASP A 28 -11.25 34.36 -27.34
C ASP A 28 -11.22 33.71 -25.95
N ARG A 29 -12.23 32.89 -25.63
CA ARG A 29 -12.28 32.13 -24.37
C ARG A 29 -11.16 31.10 -24.28
N PHE A 30 -10.84 30.42 -25.40
CA PHE A 30 -9.74 29.46 -25.46
C PHE A 30 -8.38 30.14 -25.27
N VAL A 31 -8.13 31.24 -25.98
CA VAL A 31 -6.90 32.03 -25.81
C VAL A 31 -6.80 32.58 -24.39
N ALA A 32 -7.89 33.07 -23.80
CA ALA A 32 -7.92 33.51 -22.41
C ALA A 32 -7.54 32.36 -21.44
N LEU A 33 -8.04 31.15 -21.68
CA LEU A 33 -7.69 29.97 -20.88
C LEU A 33 -6.21 29.60 -20.99
N VAL A 34 -5.62 29.66 -22.19
CA VAL A 34 -4.17 29.44 -22.40
C VAL A 34 -3.35 30.50 -21.66
N LEU A 35 -3.75 31.77 -21.74
CA LEU A 35 -3.09 32.87 -21.01
C LEU A 35 -3.22 32.69 -19.50
N ASP A 36 -4.40 32.31 -19.00
CA ASP A 36 -4.60 32.01 -17.58
C ASP A 36 -3.69 30.88 -17.12
N PHE A 37 -3.54 29.82 -17.92
CA PHE A 37 -2.62 28.72 -17.60
C PHE A 37 -1.16 29.20 -17.54
N LEU A 38 -0.70 29.99 -18.52
CA LEU A 38 0.65 30.54 -18.53
C LEU A 38 0.94 31.46 -17.34
N ILE A 39 -0.06 32.22 -16.88
CA ILE A 39 0.08 33.15 -15.75
C ILE A 39 -0.01 32.43 -14.41
N PHE A 40 -0.99 31.54 -14.22
CA PHE A 40 -1.20 30.86 -12.94
C PHE A 40 -0.25 29.68 -12.72
N SER A 41 0.18 28.96 -13.76
CA SER A 41 1.02 27.77 -13.62
C SER A 41 2.35 28.03 -12.86
N PRO A 42 3.13 29.10 -13.14
CA PRO A 42 4.33 29.42 -12.36
C PRO A 42 4.03 29.68 -10.88
N VAL A 43 2.92 30.36 -10.58
CA VAL A 43 2.53 30.68 -9.20
C VAL A 43 2.11 29.42 -8.43
N ILE A 44 1.25 28.60 -9.04
CA ILE A 44 0.79 27.35 -8.42
C ILE A 44 1.94 26.35 -8.28
N SER A 45 2.79 26.22 -9.30
CA SER A 45 3.96 25.32 -9.26
C SER A 45 4.94 25.69 -8.15
N LEU A 46 5.18 26.98 -7.91
CA LEU A 46 6.01 27.44 -6.80
C LEU A 46 5.42 27.02 -5.43
N ILE A 47 4.10 27.14 -5.26
CA ILE A 47 3.40 26.77 -4.02
C ILE A 47 3.51 25.26 -3.75
N ILE A 48 3.35 24.43 -4.79
CA ILE A 48 3.34 22.96 -4.63
C ILE A 48 4.74 22.32 -4.76
N ALA A 49 5.78 23.07 -5.13
CA ALA A 49 7.11 22.53 -5.44
C ALA A 49 7.68 21.67 -4.30
N GLY A 50 7.51 22.10 -3.05
CA GLY A 50 7.96 21.35 -1.87
C GLY A 50 7.27 20.00 -1.72
N LEU A 51 5.94 19.98 -1.89
CA LEU A 51 5.15 18.75 -1.81
C LEU A 51 5.47 17.80 -2.96
N VAL A 52 5.59 18.31 -4.19
CA VAL A 52 5.95 17.52 -5.37
C VAL A 52 7.31 16.83 -5.18
N ARG A 53 8.29 17.51 -4.55
CA ARG A 53 9.60 16.91 -4.25
C ARG A 53 9.46 15.72 -3.28
N GLN A 54 8.67 15.87 -2.22
CA GLN A 54 8.42 14.77 -1.26
C GLN A 54 7.69 13.60 -1.93
N THR A 55 6.64 13.87 -2.71
CA THR A 55 5.90 12.85 -3.46
C THR A 55 6.82 12.05 -4.38
N LYS A 56 7.73 12.73 -5.10
CA LYS A 56 8.72 12.06 -5.96
C LYS A 56 9.64 11.14 -5.16
N THR A 57 10.06 11.53 -3.97
CA THR A 57 10.90 10.67 -3.12
C THR A 57 10.17 9.40 -2.70
N PHE A 58 8.89 9.47 -2.32
CA PHE A 58 8.10 8.29 -1.98
C PHE A 58 7.97 7.32 -3.17
N PHE A 59 7.62 7.83 -4.36
CA PHE A 59 7.51 6.99 -5.56
C PHE A 59 8.84 6.42 -6.06
N LEU A 60 9.97 7.08 -5.77
CA LEU A 60 11.30 6.55 -6.11
C LEU A 60 11.72 5.42 -5.17
N LEU A 61 11.28 5.43 -3.91
CA LEU A 61 11.57 4.38 -2.94
C LEU A 61 10.66 3.17 -3.15
N ASP A 62 9.37 3.41 -3.35
CA ASP A 62 8.38 2.39 -3.65
C ASP A 62 7.26 2.96 -4.52
N ALA A 63 7.18 2.45 -5.75
CA ALA A 63 6.19 2.86 -6.74
C ALA A 63 4.74 2.57 -6.31
N SER A 64 4.55 1.60 -5.41
CA SER A 64 3.25 1.19 -4.87
C SER A 64 2.96 1.74 -3.47
N SER A 65 3.80 2.64 -2.95
CA SER A 65 3.63 3.15 -1.59
C SER A 65 2.30 3.89 -1.43
N LEU A 66 1.53 3.48 -0.41
CA LEU A 66 0.30 4.15 0.00
C LEU A 66 0.60 5.61 0.40
N GLU A 67 1.75 5.85 1.03
CA GLU A 67 2.27 7.18 1.37
C GLU A 67 2.47 8.06 0.13
N GLY A 68 3.06 7.52 -0.94
CA GLY A 68 3.22 8.21 -2.22
C GLY A 68 1.87 8.61 -2.82
N THR A 69 0.88 7.71 -2.76
CA THR A 69 -0.48 7.97 -3.25
C THR A 69 -1.19 9.07 -2.45
N ILE A 70 -1.11 9.02 -1.12
CA ILE A 70 -1.67 10.07 -0.24
C ILE A 70 -0.98 11.41 -0.51
N SER A 71 0.34 11.40 -0.63
CA SER A 71 1.13 12.60 -0.94
C SER A 71 0.73 13.21 -2.29
N ALA A 72 0.53 12.39 -3.33
CA ALA A 72 0.05 12.85 -4.63
C ALA A 72 -1.36 13.45 -4.56
N ALA A 73 -2.28 12.80 -3.84
CA ALA A 73 -3.63 13.32 -3.62
C ALA A 73 -3.58 14.68 -2.90
N LEU A 74 -2.68 14.84 -1.92
CA LEU A 74 -2.47 16.11 -1.22
C LEU A 74 -1.95 17.20 -2.16
N VAL A 75 -0.96 16.90 -3.01
CA VAL A 75 -0.45 17.83 -4.04
C VAL A 75 -1.58 18.32 -4.95
N ILE A 76 -2.40 17.39 -5.46
CA ILE A 76 -3.54 17.71 -6.33
C ILE A 76 -4.56 18.58 -5.57
N GLY A 77 -4.91 18.19 -4.35
CA GLY A 77 -5.86 18.94 -3.51
C GLY A 77 -5.41 20.37 -3.24
N VAL A 78 -4.12 20.55 -2.89
CA VAL A 78 -3.52 21.88 -2.66
C VAL A 78 -3.51 22.70 -3.96
N ALA A 79 -3.13 22.10 -5.09
CA ALA A 79 -3.13 22.78 -6.38
C ALA A 79 -4.54 23.25 -6.77
N VAL A 80 -5.55 22.40 -6.61
CA VAL A 80 -6.97 22.74 -6.87
C VAL A 80 -7.44 23.84 -5.94
N PHE A 81 -7.13 23.75 -4.65
CA PHE A 81 -7.50 24.76 -3.65
C PHE A 81 -6.96 26.15 -4.00
N PHE A 82 -5.65 26.27 -4.25
CA PHE A 82 -5.03 27.55 -4.59
C PHE A 82 -5.49 28.08 -5.96
N THR A 83 -5.71 27.20 -6.95
CA THR A 83 -6.27 27.61 -8.25
C THR A 83 -7.68 28.18 -8.08
N CYS A 84 -8.54 27.51 -7.29
CA CYS A 84 -9.88 27.99 -7.00
C CYS A 84 -9.85 29.34 -6.28
N LEU A 85 -8.97 29.48 -5.28
CA LEU A 85 -8.82 30.70 -4.50
C LEU A 85 -8.38 31.88 -5.38
N LEU A 86 -7.32 31.71 -6.18
CA LEU A 86 -6.83 32.76 -7.07
C LEU A 86 -7.90 33.16 -8.08
N GLN A 87 -8.53 32.20 -8.77
CA GLN A 87 -9.59 32.50 -9.72
C GLN A 87 -10.78 33.22 -9.05
N ALA A 88 -11.21 32.78 -7.86
CA ALA A 88 -12.32 33.40 -7.16
C ALA A 88 -12.01 34.85 -6.76
N VAL A 89 -10.78 35.13 -6.29
CA VAL A 89 -10.31 36.48 -5.97
C VAL A 89 -10.33 37.37 -7.23
N PHE A 90 -9.78 36.89 -8.34
CA PHE A 90 -9.79 37.64 -9.60
C PHE A 90 -11.21 37.93 -10.10
N LEU A 91 -12.09 36.93 -10.06
CA LEU A 91 -13.49 37.07 -10.42
C LEU A 91 -14.27 38.03 -9.51
N TYR A 92 -13.98 38.03 -8.21
CA TYR A 92 -14.68 38.89 -7.26
C TYR A 92 -14.33 40.37 -7.45
N TYR A 93 -13.05 40.70 -7.61
CA TYR A 93 -12.58 42.09 -7.71
C TYR A 93 -12.63 42.64 -9.14
N TRP A 94 -12.22 41.84 -10.14
CA TRP A 94 -12.09 42.29 -11.53
C TRP A 94 -13.19 41.75 -12.46
N GLN A 95 -14.03 40.83 -11.98
CA GLN A 95 -15.05 40.15 -12.81
C GLN A 95 -14.44 39.44 -14.03
N ALA A 96 -13.17 39.07 -13.98
CA ALA A 96 -12.47 38.40 -15.05
C ALA A 96 -11.19 37.76 -14.48
N THR A 97 -10.77 36.64 -15.05
CA THR A 97 -9.43 36.10 -14.83
C THR A 97 -8.39 36.93 -15.60
N PRO A 98 -7.09 36.85 -15.26
CA PRO A 98 -6.04 37.62 -15.95
C PRO A 98 -6.07 37.48 -17.48
N GLY A 99 -6.15 36.25 -18.00
CA GLY A 99 -6.27 35.97 -19.42
C GLY A 99 -7.55 36.52 -20.04
N GLN A 100 -8.66 36.49 -19.30
CA GLN A 100 -9.91 37.13 -19.73
C GLN A 100 -9.78 38.66 -19.80
N LEU A 101 -9.06 39.29 -18.86
CA LEU A 101 -8.77 40.72 -18.90
C LEU A 101 -7.98 41.08 -20.17
N PHE A 102 -6.94 40.31 -20.50
CA PHE A 102 -6.17 40.50 -21.74
C PHE A 102 -7.04 40.38 -22.99
N MET A 103 -7.98 39.43 -23.01
CA MET A 103 -8.90 39.20 -24.13
C MET A 103 -10.12 40.12 -24.14
N GLN A 104 -10.18 41.13 -23.25
CA GLN A 104 -11.32 42.05 -23.10
C GLN A 104 -12.64 41.32 -22.84
N LEU A 105 -12.60 40.29 -22.01
CA LEU A 105 -13.74 39.50 -21.58
C LEU A 105 -14.14 39.87 -20.15
N ARG A 106 -15.43 39.76 -19.83
CA ARG A 106 -15.96 39.98 -18.47
C ARG A 106 -16.99 38.93 -18.11
N VAL A 107 -16.96 38.45 -16.88
CA VAL A 107 -17.95 37.56 -16.30
C VAL A 107 -19.04 38.38 -15.62
N VAL A 108 -20.29 38.14 -16.00
CA VAL A 108 -21.48 38.81 -15.45
C VAL A 108 -22.45 37.77 -14.89
N ALA A 109 -23.28 38.18 -13.93
CA ALA A 109 -24.36 37.35 -13.41
C ALA A 109 -25.46 37.17 -14.47
N TYR A 110 -26.01 35.95 -14.57
CA TYR A 110 -27.08 35.58 -15.49
C TYR A 110 -28.04 34.59 -14.80
N PRO A 111 -29.37 34.73 -14.91
CA PRO A 111 -30.10 35.63 -15.83
C PRO A 111 -30.26 37.07 -15.32
N HIS A 112 -30.13 37.29 -14.02
CA HIS A 112 -30.33 38.60 -13.42
C HIS A 112 -29.04 39.43 -13.46
N LYS A 113 -29.06 40.57 -14.15
CA LYS A 113 -27.92 41.50 -14.21
C LYS A 113 -27.63 42.05 -12.81
N GLN A 114 -26.51 41.66 -12.23
CA GLN A 114 -25.98 42.22 -10.98
C GLN A 114 -24.73 43.06 -11.26
N LYS A 115 -24.52 44.12 -10.48
CA LYS A 115 -23.34 44.99 -10.62
C LYS A 115 -22.05 44.25 -10.30
N ARG A 116 -22.08 43.31 -9.34
CA ARG A 116 -20.96 42.47 -8.91
C ARG A 116 -21.41 41.02 -8.76
N LEU A 117 -20.48 40.10 -8.95
CA LEU A 117 -20.70 38.67 -8.70
C LEU A 117 -20.69 38.43 -7.18
N SER A 118 -21.56 37.56 -6.71
CA SER A 118 -21.49 37.10 -5.33
C SER A 118 -20.27 36.19 -5.11
N LEU A 119 -19.73 36.17 -3.89
CA LEU A 119 -18.60 35.30 -3.54
C LEU A 119 -18.90 33.82 -3.85
N ASN A 120 -20.13 33.38 -3.56
CA ASN A 120 -20.57 32.01 -3.83
C ASN A 120 -20.55 31.68 -5.32
N GLN A 121 -20.96 32.62 -6.19
CA GLN A 121 -20.87 32.42 -7.64
C GLN A 121 -19.42 32.32 -8.09
N CYS A 122 -18.53 33.16 -7.56
CA CYS A 122 -17.09 33.11 -7.87
C CYS A 122 -16.47 31.77 -7.45
N VAL A 123 -16.69 31.34 -6.21
CA VAL A 123 -16.14 30.08 -5.68
C VAL A 123 -16.72 28.87 -6.42
N MET A 124 -18.04 28.82 -6.60
CA MET A 124 -18.69 27.73 -7.34
C MET A 124 -18.20 27.66 -8.78
N ARG A 125 -18.06 28.81 -9.45
CA ARG A 125 -17.53 28.87 -10.82
C ARG A 125 -16.10 28.31 -10.89
N SER A 126 -15.21 28.74 -9.99
CA SER A 126 -13.81 28.30 -9.96
C SER A 126 -13.67 26.82 -9.60
N PHE A 127 -14.48 26.33 -8.66
CA PHE A 127 -14.52 24.92 -8.29
C PHE A 127 -14.98 24.04 -9.47
N MET A 128 -16.10 24.40 -10.11
CA MET A 128 -16.62 23.66 -11.26
C MET A 128 -15.71 23.75 -12.49
N TRP A 129 -14.95 24.84 -12.61
CA TRP A 129 -13.90 24.96 -13.62
C TRP A 129 -12.78 23.94 -13.39
N CYS A 130 -12.29 23.81 -12.15
CA CYS A 130 -11.28 22.80 -11.79
C CYS A 130 -11.81 21.37 -11.96
N ALA A 131 -13.04 21.11 -11.52
CA ALA A 131 -13.69 19.81 -11.68
C ALA A 131 -13.83 19.41 -13.17
N GLY A 132 -13.98 20.39 -14.07
CA GLY A 132 -14.00 20.16 -15.51
C GLY A 132 -12.72 19.48 -16.04
N PHE A 133 -11.56 19.76 -15.46
CA PHE A 133 -10.30 19.12 -15.86
C PHE A 133 -10.19 17.66 -15.38
N LEU A 134 -10.83 17.32 -14.26
CA LEU A 134 -10.89 15.92 -13.79
C LEU A 134 -11.65 15.03 -14.78
N VAL A 135 -12.58 15.60 -15.54
CA VAL A 135 -13.33 14.92 -16.60
C VAL A 135 -12.75 15.24 -17.99
N LEU A 136 -11.41 15.32 -18.07
CA LEU A 136 -10.64 15.50 -19.31
C LEU A 136 -11.02 16.74 -20.13
N ALA A 137 -11.45 17.81 -19.44
CA ALA A 137 -11.93 19.05 -20.05
C ALA A 137 -13.12 18.89 -21.02
N ILE A 138 -13.77 17.72 -21.06
CA ILE A 138 -14.97 17.48 -21.87
C ILE A 138 -16.05 18.54 -21.58
N PRO A 139 -16.38 18.88 -20.31
CA PRO A 139 -17.40 19.89 -20.01
C PRO A 139 -17.15 21.29 -20.60
N PHE A 140 -15.92 21.62 -21.01
CA PHE A 140 -15.62 22.90 -21.67
C PHE A 140 -16.08 22.94 -23.12
N LEU A 141 -16.16 21.80 -23.81
CA LEU A 141 -16.62 21.73 -25.20
C LEU A 141 -18.11 22.08 -25.34
N GLU A 142 -18.85 22.07 -24.24
CA GLU A 142 -20.25 22.53 -24.21
C GLU A 142 -20.41 23.99 -24.68
N VAL A 143 -19.38 24.83 -24.49
CA VAL A 143 -19.37 26.24 -24.95
C VAL A 143 -19.65 26.35 -26.45
N VAL A 144 -19.28 25.34 -27.25
CA VAL A 144 -19.49 25.35 -28.70
C VAL A 144 -20.93 24.94 -29.06
N SER A 145 -21.60 24.17 -28.21
CA SER A 145 -22.96 23.70 -28.46
C SER A 145 -24.05 24.63 -27.91
N HIS A 146 -23.78 25.34 -26.82
CA HIS A 146 -24.81 26.11 -26.12
C HIS A 146 -25.18 27.37 -26.92
N PRO A 147 -26.48 27.71 -27.10
CA PRO A 147 -26.90 28.89 -27.87
C PRO A 147 -26.27 30.20 -27.37
N LEU A 148 -26.18 30.33 -26.04
CA LEU A 148 -25.53 31.45 -25.37
C LEU A 148 -24.02 31.27 -25.11
N ARG A 149 -23.40 30.25 -25.72
CA ARG A 149 -22.02 29.82 -25.48
C ARG A 149 -21.66 29.75 -23.99
N ARG A 150 -22.56 29.22 -23.15
CA ARG A 150 -22.31 29.06 -21.71
C ARG A 150 -21.66 27.71 -21.44
N ALA A 151 -20.49 27.70 -20.84
CA ALA A 151 -19.84 26.46 -20.42
C ALA A 151 -20.51 25.90 -19.16
N PHE A 152 -20.26 24.62 -18.86
CA PHE A 152 -20.83 23.93 -17.70
C PHE A 152 -20.64 24.71 -16.38
N HIS A 153 -19.42 25.15 -16.09
CA HIS A 153 -19.11 25.92 -14.88
C HIS A 153 -19.82 27.28 -14.80
N GLU A 154 -20.20 27.86 -15.94
CA GLU A 154 -20.96 29.12 -16.00
C GLU A 154 -22.44 28.88 -15.73
N ARG A 155 -22.98 27.73 -16.15
CA ARG A 155 -24.35 27.31 -15.84
C ARG A 155 -24.49 26.96 -14.37
N ALA A 156 -23.56 26.20 -13.82
CA ALA A 156 -23.57 25.83 -12.40
C ALA A 156 -23.43 27.04 -11.44
N SER A 157 -22.86 28.14 -11.91
CA SER A 157 -22.66 29.36 -11.11
C SER A 157 -23.58 30.52 -11.48
N ASP A 158 -24.55 30.33 -12.38
CA ASP A 158 -25.42 31.42 -12.84
C ASP A 158 -24.63 32.65 -13.34
N THR A 159 -23.60 32.38 -14.13
CA THR A 159 -22.75 33.38 -14.76
C THR A 159 -22.70 33.21 -16.28
N MET A 160 -22.20 34.24 -16.95
CA MET A 160 -21.96 34.29 -18.39
C MET A 160 -20.72 35.14 -18.67
N VAL A 161 -19.88 34.72 -19.62
CA VAL A 161 -18.80 35.56 -20.16
C VAL A 161 -19.30 36.38 -21.35
N VAL A 162 -19.20 37.69 -21.22
CA VAL A 162 -19.50 38.67 -22.26
C VAL A 162 -18.21 39.26 -22.81
N THR A 163 -18.24 39.65 -24.09
CA THR A 163 -17.13 40.36 -24.74
C THR A 163 -17.31 41.87 -24.60
N LEU A 164 -16.20 42.59 -24.38
CA LEU A 164 -16.14 44.05 -24.44
C LEU A 164 -15.67 44.56 -25.81
N LYS A 165 -15.37 43.64 -26.76
CA LYS A 165 -15.03 43.98 -28.14
C LYS A 165 -16.27 44.47 -28.89
N GLU A 166 -16.05 45.28 -29.92
CA GLU A 166 -17.13 45.88 -30.74
C GLU A 166 -17.96 44.84 -31.49
N VAL A 167 -17.36 43.70 -31.86
CA VAL A 167 -18.02 42.63 -32.62
C VAL A 167 -18.40 41.48 -31.68
N PRO A 168 -19.69 41.34 -31.30
CA PRO A 168 -20.16 40.19 -30.54
C PRO A 168 -20.27 38.95 -31.43
N ASP A 169 -20.18 37.78 -30.82
CA ASP A 169 -20.44 36.51 -31.48
C ASP A 169 -21.96 36.25 -31.59
N GLU A 170 -22.42 35.75 -32.73
CA GLU A 170 -23.85 35.47 -32.98
C GLU A 170 -24.31 34.13 -32.37
N GLY A 171 -23.39 33.34 -31.79
CA GLY A 171 -23.70 32.00 -31.29
C GLY A 171 -23.36 30.91 -32.31
N PRO A 172 -23.51 29.63 -31.95
CA PRO A 172 -23.26 28.54 -32.88
C PRO A 172 -24.41 28.37 -33.88
N HIS A 173 -24.11 27.87 -35.09
CA HIS A 173 -25.15 27.53 -36.04
C HIS A 173 -26.02 26.38 -35.46
N PRO A 174 -27.36 26.36 -35.65
CA PRO A 174 -28.23 25.35 -35.04
C PRO A 174 -27.85 23.90 -35.40
N LEU A 175 -27.31 23.66 -36.60
CA LEU A 175 -26.83 22.32 -36.98
C LEU A 175 -25.56 21.92 -36.22
N GLU A 176 -24.61 22.85 -36.04
CA GLU A 176 -23.39 22.62 -35.26
C GLU A 176 -23.73 22.33 -33.80
N SER A 177 -24.67 23.10 -33.23
CA SER A 177 -25.11 22.90 -31.85
C SER A 177 -25.64 21.48 -31.60
N LYS A 178 -26.46 20.96 -32.53
CA LYS A 178 -27.02 19.60 -32.45
C LYS A 178 -25.94 18.53 -32.61
N PHE A 179 -25.04 18.70 -33.58
CA PHE A 179 -23.95 17.77 -33.83
C PHE A 179 -23.03 17.65 -32.61
N ILE A 180 -22.57 18.79 -32.08
CA ILE A 180 -21.65 18.84 -30.94
C ILE A 180 -22.35 18.32 -29.68
N ALA A 181 -23.61 18.70 -29.43
CA ALA A 181 -24.36 18.18 -28.30
C ALA A 181 -24.52 16.65 -28.36
N SER A 182 -24.75 16.08 -29.55
CA SER A 182 -24.82 14.62 -29.75
C SER A 182 -23.47 13.95 -29.48
N TRP A 183 -22.39 14.49 -30.06
CA TRP A 183 -21.03 13.99 -29.86
C TRP A 183 -20.64 14.03 -28.37
N MET A 184 -20.93 15.14 -27.69
CA MET A 184 -20.70 15.32 -26.26
C MET A 184 -21.41 14.25 -25.42
N ARG A 185 -22.69 13.98 -25.69
CA ARG A 185 -23.44 12.92 -24.98
C ARG A 185 -22.80 11.55 -25.19
N MET A 186 -22.38 11.23 -26.41
CA MET A 186 -21.69 9.97 -26.71
C MET A 186 -20.33 9.87 -26.00
N SER A 187 -19.54 10.94 -25.99
CA SER A 187 -18.26 10.99 -25.25
C SER A 187 -18.45 10.79 -23.75
N PHE A 188 -19.49 11.40 -23.15
CA PHE A 188 -19.82 11.18 -21.74
C PHE A 188 -20.24 9.74 -21.45
N LEU A 189 -21.07 9.14 -22.29
CA LEU A 189 -21.46 7.72 -22.14
C LEU A 189 -20.25 6.79 -22.24
N PHE A 190 -19.34 7.06 -23.17
CA PHE A 190 -18.09 6.32 -23.32
C PHE A 190 -17.21 6.46 -22.07
N LEU A 191 -16.99 7.67 -21.57
CA LEU A 191 -16.22 7.88 -20.33
C LEU A 191 -16.85 7.16 -19.13
N LEU A 192 -18.18 7.23 -18.99
CA LEU A 192 -18.92 6.54 -17.93
C LEU A 192 -18.70 5.02 -18.01
N LEU A 193 -18.69 4.44 -19.22
CA LEU A 193 -18.39 3.03 -19.43
C LEU A 193 -16.99 2.65 -18.90
N PHE A 194 -15.95 3.47 -19.14
CA PHE A 194 -14.61 3.21 -18.60
C PHE A 194 -14.58 3.27 -17.07
N VAL A 195 -15.29 4.24 -16.47
CA VAL A 195 -15.39 4.35 -15.01
C VAL A 195 -16.05 3.09 -14.43
N VAL A 196 -17.13 2.62 -15.04
CA VAL A 196 -17.83 1.40 -14.61
C VAL A 196 -16.93 0.17 -14.74
N ILE A 197 -16.24 -0.01 -15.88
CA ILE A 197 -15.30 -1.13 -16.08
C ILE A 197 -14.15 -1.07 -15.06
N GLY A 198 -13.57 0.11 -14.84
CA GLY A 198 -12.51 0.33 -13.85
C GLY A 198 -12.97 0.02 -12.42
N PHE A 199 -14.19 0.42 -12.07
CA PHE A 199 -14.80 0.12 -10.78
C PHE A 199 -14.98 -1.40 -10.59
N PHE A 200 -15.57 -2.10 -11.58
CA PHE A 200 -15.73 -3.55 -11.49
C PHE A 200 -14.41 -4.30 -11.39
N LYS A 201 -13.38 -3.87 -12.14
CA LYS A 201 -12.04 -4.45 -12.06
C LYS A 201 -11.43 -4.26 -10.66
N THR A 202 -11.55 -3.06 -10.10
CA THR A 202 -11.06 -2.74 -8.75
C THR A 202 -11.81 -3.54 -7.69
N TYR A 203 -13.13 -3.60 -7.79
CA TYR A 203 -13.98 -4.38 -6.90
C TYR A 203 -13.64 -5.87 -6.92
N HIS A 204 -13.44 -6.44 -8.10
CA HIS A 204 -13.02 -7.84 -8.24
C HIS A 204 -11.62 -8.07 -7.64
N SER A 205 -10.67 -7.18 -7.88
CA SER A 205 -9.32 -7.26 -7.32
C SER A 205 -9.33 -7.16 -5.78
N LEU A 206 -10.24 -6.35 -5.21
CA LEU A 206 -10.49 -6.31 -3.77
C LEU A 206 -11.07 -7.63 -3.24
N GLN A 207 -12.06 -8.22 -3.93
CA GLN A 207 -12.66 -9.50 -3.52
C GLN A 207 -11.69 -10.67 -3.59
N VAL A 208 -10.78 -10.69 -4.58
CA VAL A 208 -9.75 -11.72 -4.73
C VAL A 208 -8.63 -11.56 -3.66
N GLY A 209 -8.67 -10.50 -2.86
CA GLY A 209 -7.63 -10.25 -1.85
C GLY A 209 -6.30 -9.84 -2.48
N GLU A 210 -6.28 -9.36 -3.73
CA GLU A 210 -5.06 -8.93 -4.40
C GLU A 210 -4.39 -7.74 -3.69
N TYR A 211 -5.19 -6.98 -2.94
CA TYR A 211 -4.75 -5.89 -2.05
C TYR A 211 -4.48 -6.33 -0.60
N SER A 212 -4.81 -7.57 -0.22
CA SER A 212 -4.77 -8.02 1.18
C SER A 212 -3.36 -8.25 1.72
N SER A 213 -2.35 -8.51 0.89
CA SER A 213 -0.97 -8.71 1.36
C SER A 213 0.02 -8.96 0.21
N LYS A 214 0.05 -8.07 -0.79
CA LYS A 214 1.19 -8.01 -1.72
C LYS A 214 2.37 -7.22 -1.17
N ASP A 215 2.45 -7.08 0.15
CA ASP A 215 3.70 -6.71 0.83
C ASP A 215 4.26 -7.95 1.57
N PRO A 216 4.79 -8.96 0.84
CA PRO A 216 5.50 -10.09 1.45
C PRO A 216 6.77 -9.66 2.20
N GLY A 217 7.13 -8.37 2.15
CA GLY A 217 8.32 -7.80 2.77
C GLY A 217 8.18 -7.42 4.25
N HIS A 218 6.96 -7.27 4.79
CA HIS A 218 6.80 -6.57 6.07
C HIS A 218 6.37 -7.39 7.29
N VAL A 219 5.96 -8.65 7.16
CA VAL A 219 5.51 -9.47 8.32
C VAL A 219 6.27 -10.79 8.47
N SER A 220 7.09 -11.19 7.49
CA SER A 220 7.90 -12.40 7.61
C SER A 220 9.24 -12.13 8.28
N CYS A 221 9.69 -13.01 9.17
CA CYS A 221 11.00 -12.86 9.81
C CYS A 221 12.13 -12.93 8.79
N LYS A 222 13.01 -11.92 8.78
CA LYS A 222 14.16 -11.85 7.87
C LYS A 222 15.18 -12.95 8.12
N GLU A 223 15.18 -13.48 9.34
CA GLU A 223 16.04 -14.55 9.82
C GLU A 223 15.69 -15.88 9.13
N ILE A 224 14.43 -16.09 8.73
CA ILE A 224 13.96 -17.30 8.05
C ILE A 224 14.09 -17.12 6.54
N LYS A 225 15.31 -17.36 6.03
CA LYS A 225 15.68 -17.14 4.61
C LYS A 225 15.13 -18.17 3.62
N ALA A 226 14.37 -19.18 4.05
CA ALA A 226 13.92 -20.24 3.18
C ALA A 226 12.56 -19.88 2.54
N SER A 227 12.60 -19.50 1.26
CA SER A 227 11.41 -19.29 0.42
C SER A 227 10.64 -20.58 0.13
N ASP A 228 11.30 -21.73 0.28
CA ASP A 228 10.80 -23.02 -0.20
C ASP A 228 9.97 -23.77 0.87
N LEU A 229 9.83 -23.20 2.07
CA LEU A 229 9.06 -23.80 3.16
C LEU A 229 7.56 -23.52 2.99
N THR A 230 6.75 -24.56 3.14
CA THR A 230 5.28 -24.46 3.25
C THR A 230 4.89 -23.76 4.55
N ALA A 231 3.64 -23.26 4.66
CA ALA A 231 3.17 -22.52 5.84
C ALA A 231 3.44 -23.27 7.17
N THR A 232 3.03 -24.53 7.28
CA THR A 232 3.27 -25.35 8.48
C THR A 232 4.76 -25.58 8.75
N SER A 233 5.55 -25.94 7.74
CA SER A 233 7.00 -26.20 7.93
C SER A 233 7.78 -24.92 8.25
N ARG A 234 7.33 -23.77 7.75
CA ARG A 234 7.90 -22.46 8.08
C ARG A 234 7.64 -22.09 9.54
N MET A 235 6.43 -22.35 10.04
CA MET A 235 6.08 -22.12 11.45
C MET A 235 6.86 -23.06 12.39
N ASP A 236 6.99 -24.34 12.03
CA ASP A 236 7.76 -25.33 12.76
C ASP A 236 9.26 -24.97 12.82
N ALA A 237 9.84 -24.53 11.70
CA ALA A 237 11.20 -23.99 11.68
C ALA A 237 11.36 -22.74 12.56
N ALA A 238 10.38 -21.83 12.58
CA ALA A 238 10.40 -20.66 13.44
C ALA A 238 10.44 -21.06 14.92
N LEU A 239 9.60 -22.02 15.33
CA LEU A 239 9.60 -22.56 16.70
C LEU A 239 10.95 -23.18 17.07
N VAL A 240 11.53 -24.01 16.21
CA VAL A 240 12.86 -24.61 16.43
C VAL A 240 13.93 -23.52 16.59
N LEU A 241 13.94 -22.53 15.71
CA LEU A 241 14.91 -21.42 15.79
C LEU A 241 14.74 -20.59 17.07
N TYR A 242 13.50 -20.42 17.55
CA TYR A 242 13.22 -19.74 18.81
C TYR A 242 13.74 -20.53 20.02
N LEU A 243 13.50 -21.84 20.07
CA LEU A 243 14.03 -22.70 21.14
C LEU A 243 15.56 -22.78 21.15
N LEU A 244 16.18 -22.60 19.98
CA LEU A 244 17.63 -22.47 19.84
C LEU A 244 18.15 -21.06 20.16
N ASN A 245 17.27 -20.10 20.48
CA ASN A 245 17.57 -18.69 20.72
C ASN A 245 18.22 -17.96 19.53
N GLU A 246 17.90 -18.37 18.30
CA GLU A 246 18.42 -17.74 17.07
C GLU A 246 17.46 -16.68 16.49
N ILE A 247 16.20 -16.65 16.94
CA ILE A 247 15.22 -15.59 16.60
C ILE A 247 14.62 -14.94 17.85
N SER A 248 14.20 -13.69 17.72
CA SER A 248 13.57 -12.93 18.81
C SER A 248 12.09 -13.33 19.03
N PRO A 249 11.54 -13.14 20.23
CA PRO A 249 10.12 -13.40 20.50
C PRO A 249 9.19 -12.55 19.63
N GLU A 250 9.56 -11.32 19.29
CA GLU A 250 8.75 -10.47 18.41
C GLU A 250 8.70 -11.01 16.99
N CYS A 251 9.79 -11.61 16.51
CA CYS A 251 9.84 -12.30 15.24
C CYS A 251 8.91 -13.52 15.26
N LEU A 252 9.06 -14.41 16.25
CA LEU A 252 8.19 -15.60 16.37
C LEU A 252 6.70 -15.21 16.45
N ASN A 253 6.37 -14.16 17.21
CA ASN A 253 5.00 -13.65 17.32
C ASN A 253 4.43 -13.15 15.98
N LYS A 254 5.24 -12.48 15.15
CA LYS A 254 4.83 -12.01 13.81
C LYS A 254 4.59 -13.17 12.86
N GLU A 255 5.46 -14.18 12.88
CA GLU A 255 5.30 -15.37 12.05
C GLU A 255 4.07 -16.18 12.48
N ALA A 256 3.78 -16.25 13.78
CA ALA A 256 2.56 -16.85 14.30
C ALA A 256 1.29 -16.11 13.82
N GLU A 257 1.30 -14.76 13.86
CA GLU A 257 0.19 -13.96 13.31
C GLU A 257 0.02 -14.22 11.81
N ALA A 258 1.11 -14.20 11.05
CA ALA A 258 1.07 -14.48 9.62
C ALA A 258 0.49 -15.87 9.32
N SER A 259 0.88 -16.90 10.07
CA SER A 259 0.35 -18.25 9.92
C SER A 259 -1.14 -18.35 10.25
N LEU A 260 -1.60 -17.70 11.34
CA LEU A 260 -3.02 -17.69 11.72
C LEU A 260 -3.92 -17.04 10.65
N TRP A 261 -3.41 -16.03 9.94
CA TRP A 261 -4.17 -15.36 8.87
C TRP A 261 -4.08 -16.08 7.52
N ASN A 262 -2.94 -16.68 7.19
CA ASN A 262 -2.69 -17.24 5.86
C ASN A 262 -3.08 -18.72 5.72
N ASP A 263 -2.91 -19.53 6.78
CA ASP A 263 -3.24 -20.96 6.78
C ASP A 263 -3.92 -21.36 8.11
N PRO A 264 -5.18 -20.97 8.30
CA PRO A 264 -5.91 -21.19 9.55
C PRO A 264 -6.22 -22.67 9.81
N VAL A 265 -5.94 -23.59 8.88
CA VAL A 265 -6.24 -25.02 9.05
C VAL A 265 -4.95 -25.82 9.30
N GLY A 266 -3.88 -25.55 8.56
CA GLY A 266 -2.66 -26.37 8.61
C GLY A 266 -1.62 -25.94 9.65
N ALA A 267 -1.58 -24.66 10.03
CA ALA A 267 -0.55 -24.11 10.91
C ALA A 267 -1.10 -23.52 12.22
N GLN A 268 -2.41 -23.65 12.46
CA GLN A 268 -3.11 -23.00 13.56
C GLN A 268 -2.57 -23.41 14.93
N ASP A 269 -2.44 -24.71 15.19
CA ASP A 269 -1.96 -25.21 16.48
C ASP A 269 -0.54 -24.73 16.79
N LEU A 270 0.38 -24.85 15.82
CA LEU A 270 1.78 -24.41 15.96
C LEU A 270 1.88 -22.88 16.15
N ALA A 271 1.01 -22.12 15.48
CA ALA A 271 0.96 -20.68 15.66
C ALA A 271 0.46 -20.31 17.07
N TYR A 272 -0.52 -21.03 17.63
CA TYR A 272 -0.92 -20.85 19.02
C TYR A 272 0.18 -21.29 20.00
N LEU A 273 0.93 -22.35 19.71
CA LEU A 273 2.10 -22.74 20.49
C LEU A 273 3.16 -21.63 20.52
N ALA A 274 3.43 -20.99 19.38
CA ALA A 274 4.31 -19.84 19.33
C ALA A 274 3.77 -18.63 20.10
N LYS A 275 2.45 -18.38 20.04
CA LYS A 275 1.80 -17.35 20.86
C LYS A 275 1.93 -17.66 22.35
N TYR A 276 1.72 -18.90 22.76
CA TYR A 276 1.94 -19.36 24.12
C TYR A 276 3.37 -19.08 24.61
N LEU A 277 4.38 -19.45 23.81
CA LEU A 277 5.80 -19.26 24.14
C LEU A 277 6.27 -17.79 24.19
N THR A 278 5.54 -16.89 23.55
CA THR A 278 5.89 -15.45 23.46
C THR A 278 4.96 -14.56 24.28
N ALA A 279 3.87 -15.10 24.81
CA ALA A 279 2.88 -14.36 25.58
C ALA A 279 3.36 -14.07 27.01
N PRO A 280 2.89 -12.96 27.62
CA PRO A 280 3.07 -12.73 29.05
C PRO A 280 2.34 -13.80 29.87
N GLU A 281 2.82 -14.07 31.09
CA GLU A 281 2.29 -15.13 31.98
C GLU A 281 0.75 -15.08 32.14
N SER A 282 0.16 -13.88 32.14
CA SER A 282 -1.30 -13.70 32.28
C SER A 282 -2.13 -14.23 31.12
N ASP A 283 -1.53 -14.38 29.93
CA ASP A 283 -2.22 -14.84 28.71
C ASP A 283 -1.78 -16.24 28.27
N GLN A 284 -0.73 -16.80 28.89
CA GLN A 284 -0.23 -18.14 28.58
C GLN A 284 -1.30 -19.21 28.78
N GLU A 285 -2.02 -19.20 29.90
CA GLU A 285 -3.10 -20.15 30.18
C GLU A 285 -4.19 -20.15 29.09
N LYS A 286 -4.55 -18.96 28.56
CA LYS A 286 -5.55 -18.84 27.50
C LYS A 286 -5.08 -19.48 26.19
N TYR A 287 -3.81 -19.31 25.83
CA TYR A 287 -3.26 -19.92 24.62
C TYR A 287 -3.06 -21.42 24.81
N PHE A 288 -2.66 -21.85 26.01
CA PHE A 288 -2.54 -23.25 26.36
C PHE A 288 -3.88 -23.99 26.21
N ASP A 289 -4.96 -23.43 26.77
CA ASP A 289 -6.32 -23.97 26.62
C ASP A 289 -6.73 -24.08 25.16
N LYS A 290 -6.32 -23.12 24.32
CA LYS A 290 -6.58 -23.12 22.88
C LYS A 290 -5.81 -24.20 22.11
N ILE A 291 -4.54 -24.43 22.44
CA ILE A 291 -3.73 -25.49 21.83
C ILE A 291 -4.28 -26.86 22.23
N CYS A 292 -4.75 -26.99 23.47
CA CYS A 292 -5.22 -28.24 24.06
C CYS A 292 -6.73 -28.46 23.97
N GLU A 293 -7.43 -27.76 23.07
CA GLU A 293 -8.84 -28.08 22.74
C GLU A 293 -8.98 -29.52 22.25
N ASP A 294 -7.98 -29.99 21.47
CA ASP A 294 -7.78 -31.40 21.17
C ASP A 294 -6.62 -31.96 21.99
N ALA A 295 -6.95 -32.66 23.09
CA ALA A 295 -5.96 -33.27 23.98
C ALA A 295 -5.09 -34.34 23.29
N SER A 296 -5.51 -34.84 22.12
CA SER A 296 -4.72 -35.79 21.32
C SER A 296 -3.84 -35.12 20.27
N SER A 297 -3.95 -33.79 20.11
CA SER A 297 -3.08 -33.04 19.19
C SER A 297 -1.63 -33.12 19.65
N THR A 298 -0.75 -33.33 18.69
CA THR A 298 0.71 -33.43 18.89
C THR A 298 1.27 -32.12 19.43
N THR A 299 0.63 -31.00 19.09
CA THR A 299 0.99 -29.67 19.60
C THR A 299 0.61 -29.52 21.08
N CYS A 300 -0.52 -30.09 21.52
CA CYS A 300 -0.90 -30.09 22.93
C CYS A 300 0.08 -30.94 23.76
N ALA A 301 0.45 -32.13 23.28
CA ALA A 301 1.49 -32.94 23.91
C ALA A 301 2.84 -32.19 24.02
N THR A 302 3.20 -31.45 22.96
CA THR A 302 4.41 -30.61 22.96
C THR A 302 4.31 -29.47 23.98
N ALA A 303 3.15 -28.81 24.08
CA ALA A 303 2.93 -27.72 25.03
C ALA A 303 2.97 -28.19 26.49
N ARG A 304 2.40 -29.36 26.78
CA ARG A 304 2.45 -29.98 28.12
C ARG A 304 3.85 -30.36 28.54
N TYR A 305 4.61 -30.99 27.63
CA TYR A 305 6.02 -31.31 27.86
C TYR A 305 6.84 -30.07 28.28
N MET A 306 6.53 -28.91 27.70
CA MET A 306 7.20 -27.64 27.99
C MET A 306 6.79 -26.97 29.32
N LEU A 307 5.62 -27.29 29.89
CA LEU A 307 5.10 -26.64 31.10
C LEU A 307 5.68 -27.22 32.40
N GLU A 308 5.90 -28.54 32.44
CA GLU A 308 6.09 -29.27 33.71
C GLU A 308 7.27 -30.27 33.69
N ASP A 309 8.38 -29.97 33.00
CA ASP A 309 9.49 -30.94 32.80
C ASP A 309 8.95 -32.32 32.40
N GLY A 310 7.98 -32.32 31.47
CA GLY A 310 6.89 -33.29 31.42
C GLY A 310 7.28 -34.77 31.29
N GLU A 311 6.28 -35.63 31.56
CA GLU A 311 6.43 -37.08 31.45
C GLU A 311 6.82 -37.49 30.02
N LYS A 312 7.88 -38.29 29.91
CA LYS A 312 8.48 -38.74 28.64
C LYS A 312 7.47 -39.39 27.69
N GLU A 313 6.43 -40.01 28.25
CA GLU A 313 5.37 -40.69 27.52
C GLU A 313 4.59 -39.75 26.60
N GLU A 314 4.48 -38.46 26.92
CA GLU A 314 3.77 -37.49 26.07
C GLU A 314 4.53 -37.21 24.77
N LEU A 315 5.86 -37.12 24.85
CA LEU A 315 6.71 -36.84 23.69
C LEU A 315 6.82 -38.05 22.76
N GLU A 316 6.76 -39.28 23.30
CA GLU A 316 6.76 -40.52 22.50
C GLU A 316 5.53 -40.65 21.60
N ASN A 317 4.37 -40.18 22.07
CA ASN A 317 3.10 -40.24 21.34
C ASN A 317 2.95 -39.14 20.26
N ALA A 318 3.79 -38.11 20.29
CA ALA A 318 3.68 -36.97 19.39
C ALA A 318 4.27 -37.29 17.98
N ASP A 319 3.71 -36.68 16.92
CA ASP A 319 4.08 -36.99 15.52
C ASP A 319 5.58 -36.72 15.28
N PRO A 320 6.37 -37.75 14.95
CA PRO A 320 7.81 -37.59 14.74
C PRO A 320 8.15 -36.72 13.53
N LYS A 321 7.19 -36.31 12.69
CA LYS A 321 7.43 -35.44 11.55
C LYS A 321 7.69 -33.98 11.92
N LEU A 322 7.21 -33.51 13.07
CA LEU A 322 7.43 -32.11 13.48
C LEU A 322 8.86 -31.92 13.99
N TRP A 323 9.53 -30.91 13.46
CA TRP A 323 10.92 -30.59 13.80
C TRP A 323 11.07 -30.11 15.24
N VAL A 324 10.08 -29.38 15.78
CA VAL A 324 10.06 -29.01 17.20
C VAL A 324 10.11 -30.24 18.11
N ILE A 325 9.36 -31.29 17.79
CA ILE A 325 9.35 -32.55 18.57
C ILE A 325 10.70 -33.26 18.46
N GLN A 326 11.27 -33.35 17.25
CA GLN A 326 12.59 -33.95 17.04
C GLN A 326 13.68 -33.22 17.83
N LEU A 327 13.60 -31.88 17.91
CA LEU A 327 14.54 -31.07 18.69
C LEU A 327 14.41 -31.42 20.19
N LEU A 328 13.19 -31.43 20.73
CA LEU A 328 12.96 -31.75 22.15
C LEU A 328 13.42 -33.18 22.49
N LYS A 329 13.14 -34.16 21.62
CA LYS A 329 13.65 -35.54 21.77
C LYS A 329 15.17 -35.59 21.76
N SER A 330 15.82 -34.77 20.93
CA SER A 330 17.29 -34.73 20.86
C SER A 330 17.91 -34.17 22.15
N ASP A 331 17.27 -33.19 22.78
CA ASP A 331 17.69 -32.60 24.05
C ASP A 331 17.45 -33.58 25.20
N GLU A 332 16.33 -34.30 25.21
CA GLU A 332 16.06 -35.35 26.18
C GLU A 332 17.10 -36.48 26.12
N LYS A 333 17.39 -37.01 24.92
CA LYS A 333 18.42 -38.04 24.72
C LYS A 333 19.81 -37.58 25.16
N TYR A 334 20.12 -36.29 24.96
CA TYR A 334 21.35 -35.71 25.45
C TYR A 334 21.42 -35.71 26.99
N VAL A 335 20.32 -35.37 27.67
CA VAL A 335 20.22 -35.42 29.15
C VAL A 335 20.36 -36.85 29.68
N GLU A 336 19.82 -37.83 28.97
CA GLU A 336 19.97 -39.27 29.29
C GLU A 336 21.38 -39.83 29.04
N GLN A 337 22.33 -39.02 28.56
CA GLN A 337 23.65 -39.44 28.10
C GLN A 337 23.64 -40.40 26.89
N ASP A 338 22.52 -40.49 26.15
CA ASP A 338 22.43 -41.16 24.86
C ASP A 338 22.79 -40.19 23.73
N TYR A 339 24.07 -39.81 23.68
CA TYR A 339 24.58 -38.85 22.72
C TYR A 339 24.46 -39.32 21.27
N ALA A 340 24.51 -40.63 21.02
CA ALA A 340 24.41 -41.20 19.67
C ALA A 340 22.99 -41.00 19.08
N SER A 341 21.95 -41.30 19.86
CA SER A 341 20.57 -41.06 19.42
C SER A 341 20.28 -39.56 19.26
N SER A 342 20.82 -38.71 20.15
CA SER A 342 20.71 -37.26 20.04
C SER A 342 21.34 -36.75 18.73
N LEU A 343 22.57 -37.19 18.40
CA LEU A 343 23.27 -36.81 17.18
C LEU A 343 22.51 -37.22 15.91
N LYS A 344 21.91 -38.40 15.89
CA LYS A 344 21.11 -38.87 14.75
C LYS A 344 19.91 -37.95 14.48
N LEU A 345 19.20 -37.52 15.53
CA LEU A 345 18.08 -36.57 15.40
C LEU A 345 18.58 -35.20 14.92
N ILE A 346 19.71 -34.71 15.45
CA ILE A 346 20.30 -33.45 15.02
C ILE A 346 20.70 -33.50 13.53
N GLU A 347 21.30 -34.59 13.06
CA GLU A 347 21.64 -34.76 11.64
C GLU A 347 20.41 -34.79 10.72
N GLU A 348 19.32 -35.42 11.15
CA GLU A 348 18.05 -35.40 10.43
C GLU A 348 17.50 -33.98 10.31
N LEU A 349 17.54 -33.19 11.40
CA LEU A 349 17.13 -31.79 11.40
C LEU A 349 18.07 -30.89 10.58
N GLN A 350 19.37 -31.17 10.55
CA GLN A 350 20.35 -30.40 9.75
C GLN A 350 20.14 -30.55 8.23
N LYS A 351 19.33 -31.51 7.76
CA LYS A 351 18.92 -31.61 6.36
C LYS A 351 18.04 -30.44 5.92
N VAL A 352 17.40 -29.74 6.86
CA VAL A 352 16.61 -28.54 6.61
C VAL A 352 17.54 -27.33 6.52
N PRO A 353 17.68 -26.67 5.35
CA PRO A 353 18.66 -25.59 5.17
C PRO A 353 18.49 -24.42 6.16
N ALA A 354 17.25 -24.12 6.55
CA ALA A 354 16.93 -23.07 7.51
C ALA A 354 17.46 -23.34 8.93
N LEU A 355 17.59 -24.61 9.32
CA LEU A 355 17.96 -25.03 10.67
C LEU A 355 19.45 -25.38 10.81
N LYS A 356 20.13 -25.66 9.69
CA LYS A 356 21.51 -26.15 9.66
C LYS A 356 22.48 -25.31 10.50
N SER A 357 22.45 -23.99 10.34
CA SER A 357 23.38 -23.09 11.06
C SER A 357 23.10 -23.03 12.56
N ALA A 358 21.82 -23.06 12.95
CA ALA A 358 21.38 -22.97 14.34
C ALA A 358 21.75 -24.22 15.14
N LEU A 359 21.62 -25.40 14.51
CA LEU A 359 21.85 -26.69 15.15
C LEU A 359 23.33 -27.05 15.31
N GLU A 360 24.24 -26.31 14.68
CA GLU A 360 25.66 -26.62 14.68
C GLU A 360 26.25 -26.61 16.10
N LYS A 361 25.84 -25.65 16.95
CA LYS A 361 26.27 -25.57 18.34
C LYS A 361 25.86 -26.82 19.15
N ARG A 362 24.64 -27.32 18.90
CA ARG A 362 24.12 -28.53 19.56
C ARG A 362 24.84 -29.78 19.06
N PHE A 363 25.09 -29.88 17.76
CA PHE A 363 25.88 -30.96 17.18
C PHE A 363 27.27 -31.08 17.84
N VAL A 364 28.02 -29.96 17.90
CA VAL A 364 29.34 -29.92 18.53
C VAL A 364 29.27 -30.35 20.00
N ARG A 365 28.26 -29.86 20.75
CA ARG A 365 28.05 -30.21 22.16
C ARG A 365 27.78 -31.70 22.35
N SER A 366 26.98 -32.33 21.49
CA SER A 366 26.67 -33.75 21.55
C SER A 366 27.88 -34.63 21.20
N VAL A 367 28.68 -34.24 20.19
CA VAL A 367 29.94 -34.93 19.87
C VAL A 367 30.93 -34.83 21.04
N TRP A 368 31.02 -33.66 21.67
CA TRP A 368 31.88 -33.46 22.84
C TRP A 368 31.48 -34.38 24.01
N GLY A 369 30.18 -34.45 24.32
CA GLY A 369 29.67 -35.35 25.37
C GLY A 369 29.97 -36.82 25.08
N LEU A 370 29.82 -37.25 23.82
CA LEU A 370 30.17 -38.61 23.39
C LEU A 370 31.67 -38.90 23.61
N ASN A 371 32.53 -37.95 23.25
CA ASN A 371 33.98 -38.08 23.41
C ASN A 371 34.39 -38.15 24.90
N GLU A 372 33.81 -37.31 25.77
CA GLU A 372 34.05 -37.36 27.22
C GLU A 372 33.64 -38.71 27.82
N MET A 373 32.49 -39.26 27.40
CA MET A 373 32.02 -40.56 27.85
C MET A 373 32.99 -41.68 27.44
N ALA A 374 33.54 -41.62 26.22
CA ALA A 374 34.54 -42.57 25.73
C ALA A 374 35.85 -42.50 26.55
N TYR A 375 36.28 -41.30 26.96
CA TYR A 375 37.46 -41.12 27.82
C TYR A 375 37.24 -41.50 29.29
N ALA A 376 36.04 -41.28 29.84
CA ALA A 376 35.71 -41.59 31.23
C ALA A 376 35.65 -43.10 31.52
N HIS A 377 35.37 -43.91 30.49
CA HIS A 377 35.32 -45.36 30.59
C HIS A 377 36.33 -46.05 29.65
N PRO A 378 37.64 -45.86 29.87
CA PRO A 378 38.66 -46.47 29.03
C PRO A 378 38.68 -47.98 29.29
N LYS A 379 37.92 -48.72 28.48
CA LYS A 379 37.98 -50.18 28.32
C LYS A 379 37.92 -50.97 29.64
N LYS A 380 36.80 -50.92 30.34
CA LYS A 380 36.30 -52.18 30.92
C LYS A 380 35.81 -53.00 29.73
N LYS A 381 36.34 -54.21 29.51
CA LYS A 381 35.96 -55.15 28.44
C LYS A 381 34.50 -55.67 28.59
N GLY A 382 33.55 -54.80 28.93
CA GLY A 382 32.12 -55.05 28.85
C GLY A 382 31.67 -54.78 27.42
N ARG A 383 30.74 -55.59 26.93
CA ARG A 383 30.16 -55.48 25.59
C ARG A 383 29.59 -54.07 25.40
N VAL A 384 30.22 -53.27 24.53
CA VAL A 384 29.60 -52.04 24.00
C VAL A 384 28.43 -52.48 23.10
N PRO A 385 27.24 -51.89 23.22
CA PRO A 385 26.09 -52.24 22.39
C PRO A 385 26.42 -52.03 20.90
N ALA A 386 26.12 -53.03 20.07
CA ALA A 386 26.46 -53.05 18.64
C ALA A 386 25.72 -51.99 17.79
N SER A 387 24.81 -51.22 18.38
CA SER A 387 24.07 -50.13 17.71
C SER A 387 24.88 -48.85 17.57
N ALA A 388 26.09 -48.79 18.13
CA ALA A 388 26.87 -47.58 18.24
C ALA A 388 28.15 -47.72 17.39
N SER A 389 28.07 -47.37 16.10
CA SER A 389 29.28 -47.01 15.34
C SER A 389 29.75 -45.61 15.77
N GLU A 390 30.00 -45.43 17.07
CA GLU A 390 30.36 -44.16 17.73
C GLU A 390 31.56 -43.49 17.08
N ASP A 391 32.49 -44.31 16.57
CA ASP A 391 33.67 -43.87 15.84
C ASP A 391 33.29 -43.02 14.60
N SER A 392 32.15 -43.30 13.95
CA SER A 392 31.73 -42.59 12.74
C SER A 392 31.38 -41.12 12.99
N TYR A 393 30.82 -40.76 14.15
CA TYR A 393 30.46 -39.38 14.46
C TYR A 393 31.67 -38.54 14.86
N ILE A 394 32.65 -39.15 15.54
CA ILE A 394 33.91 -38.49 15.90
C ILE A 394 34.77 -38.29 14.64
N GLU A 395 34.83 -39.28 13.75
CA GLU A 395 35.51 -39.14 12.46
C GLU A 395 34.85 -38.08 11.57
N SER A 396 33.51 -38.09 11.44
CA SER A 396 32.80 -37.08 10.65
C SER A 396 32.97 -35.66 11.23
N PHE A 397 33.04 -35.53 12.55
CA PHE A 397 33.38 -34.27 13.22
C PHE A 397 34.80 -33.81 12.88
N LYS A 398 35.80 -34.69 12.98
CA LYS A 398 37.19 -34.36 12.63
C LYS A 398 37.34 -33.93 11.18
N GLU A 399 36.67 -34.63 10.27
CA GLU A 399 36.64 -34.28 8.85
C GLU A 399 35.96 -32.93 8.62
N ARG A 400 34.79 -32.69 9.23
CA ARG A 400 34.01 -31.47 9.06
C ARG A 400 34.70 -30.20 9.59
N TYR A 401 35.49 -30.32 10.65
CA TYR A 401 36.14 -29.19 11.32
C TYR A 401 37.67 -29.16 11.19
N GLU A 402 38.25 -30.06 10.38
CA GLU A 402 39.69 -30.18 10.17
C GLU A 402 40.49 -30.28 11.48
N VAL A 403 39.92 -30.97 12.48
CA VAL A 403 40.57 -31.17 13.78
C VAL A 403 41.53 -32.35 13.67
N PRO A 404 42.84 -32.15 13.93
CA PRO A 404 43.87 -33.18 13.78
C PRO A 404 43.73 -34.38 14.73
#